data_AF-A0A7S3BX34-F1
#
_entry.id   AF-A0A7S3BX34-F1
#
_cell.length_a   1.000
_cell.length_b   1.000
_cell.length_c   1.000
_cell.angle_alpha   90.00
_cell.angle_beta   90.00
_cell.angle_gamma   90.00
#
_symmetry.space_group_name_H-M   'P 1'
#
loop_
_entity.id
_entity.type
_entity.pdbx_description
1 polymer ?
#
loop_
_entity_poly.entity_id
_entity_poly.type
_entity_poly.pdbx_seq_one_letter_code
_entity_poly.pdbx_strand_id
1 'polypeptide(L)'
;RLNKLDLKSPVPSDIDIAQSVELTPISELFGGQFGLKSDELFAYGTYKGKLSLSVLDRLRGRTNGHYVVVCGINPTPLGEGKSTTTVGLSQALGAHLGQKVITCIRQPSMGPTFGIKGGAAGGGYSQCAPMEE
;
A
#
# COMPACT_ATOMS: atom_id res chain seq x y z
N ARG A 1 9.76 11.38 9.54
CA ARG A 1 10.93 11.38 8.63
C ARG A 1 10.58 10.49 7.46
N LEU A 2 10.73 10.97 6.22
CA LEU A 2 10.52 10.13 5.04
C LEU A 2 11.61 9.06 5.03
N ASN A 3 11.24 7.79 4.89
CA ASN A 3 12.22 6.72 4.71
C ASN A 3 12.95 7.01 3.39
N LYS A 4 14.18 7.50 3.48
CA LYS A 4 15.01 7.76 2.32
C LYS A 4 15.26 6.41 1.63
N LEU A 5 14.87 6.30 0.37
CA LEU A 5 15.12 5.08 -0.40
C LEU A 5 16.64 4.87 -0.53
N ASP A 6 17.11 3.71 -0.09
CA ASP A 6 18.47 3.23 -0.33
C ASP A 6 18.45 2.30 -1.54
N LEU A 7 18.72 2.89 -2.70
CA LEU A 7 18.68 2.18 -3.98
C LEU A 7 19.95 1.35 -4.15
N LYS A 8 19.78 0.03 -4.32
CA LYS A 8 20.87 -0.92 -4.53
C LYS A 8 20.98 -1.32 -6.01
N SER A 9 22.19 -1.66 -6.43
CA SER A 9 22.50 -2.19 -7.77
C SER A 9 23.40 -3.42 -7.63
N PRO A 10 22.98 -4.60 -8.12
CA PRO A 10 21.69 -4.89 -8.75
C PRO A 10 20.50 -4.71 -7.79
N VAL A 11 19.30 -4.48 -8.34
CA VAL A 11 18.07 -4.36 -7.54
C VAL A 11 17.81 -5.68 -6.81
N PRO A 12 17.61 -5.68 -5.48
CA PRO A 12 17.34 -6.91 -4.72
C PRO A 12 16.00 -7.53 -5.10
N SER A 13 15.74 -8.75 -4.62
CA SER A 13 14.42 -9.36 -4.81
C SER A 13 13.33 -8.58 -4.05
N ASP A 14 12.08 -8.68 -4.50
CA ASP A 14 10.95 -7.99 -3.86
C ASP A 14 10.83 -8.30 -2.36
N ILE A 15 11.08 -9.55 -1.98
CA ILE A 15 11.01 -10.00 -0.59
C ILE A 15 12.16 -9.43 0.25
N ASP A 16 13.38 -9.36 -0.29
CA ASP A 16 14.52 -8.76 0.40
C ASP A 16 14.26 -7.27 0.66
N ILE A 17 13.68 -6.57 -0.32
CA ILE A 17 13.28 -5.18 -0.16
C ILE A 17 12.21 -5.07 0.92
N ALA A 18 11.18 -5.93 0.90
CA ALA A 18 10.07 -5.88 1.85
C ALA A 18 10.54 -6.11 3.30
N GLN A 19 11.45 -7.05 3.52
CA GLN A 19 12.01 -7.38 4.83
C GLN A 19 13.04 -6.35 5.32
N SER A 20 13.61 -5.52 4.42
CA SER A 20 14.59 -4.48 4.80
C SER A 20 13.97 -3.21 5.38
N VAL A 21 12.64 -3.06 5.32
CA VAL A 21 11.94 -1.82 5.70
C VAL A 21 11.38 -1.93 7.11
N GLU A 22 11.65 -0.92 7.94
CA GLU A 22 10.95 -0.73 9.21
C GLU A 22 9.55 -0.18 8.98
N LEU A 23 8.54 -0.96 9.34
CA LEU A 23 7.12 -0.60 9.17
C LEU A 23 6.62 0.23 10.35
N THR A 24 5.84 1.26 10.04
CA THR A 24 5.10 2.00 11.06
C THR A 24 3.90 1.17 11.55
N PRO A 25 3.68 1.02 12.87
CA PRO A 25 2.49 0.37 13.40
C PRO A 25 1.20 0.97 12.84
N ILE A 26 0.21 0.13 12.54
CA ILE A 26 -1.00 0.53 11.84
C ILE A 26 -1.85 1.53 12.63
N SER A 27 -1.83 1.41 13.96
CA SER A 27 -2.49 2.33 14.89
C SER A 27 -1.85 3.72 14.90
N GLU A 28 -0.52 3.79 14.83
CA GLU A 28 0.21 5.06 14.73
C GLU A 28 -0.06 5.74 13.39
N LEU A 29 0.03 4.97 12.29
CA LEU A 29 -0.20 5.49 10.94
C LEU A 29 -1.59 6.12 10.82
N PHE A 30 -2.65 5.37 11.16
CA PHE A 30 -4.01 5.84 10.97
C PHE A 30 -4.47 6.83 12.05
N GLY A 31 -4.08 6.63 13.31
CA GLY A 31 -4.42 7.56 14.39
C GLY A 31 -3.74 8.91 14.21
N GLY A 32 -2.45 8.92 13.87
CA GLY A 32 -1.66 10.14 13.71
C GLY A 32 -1.87 10.85 12.38
N GLN A 33 -1.74 10.14 11.25
CA GLN A 33 -1.69 10.80 9.93
C GLN A 33 -3.07 10.98 9.29
N PHE A 34 -3.97 10.02 9.52
CA PHE A 34 -5.30 9.99 8.92
C PHE A 34 -6.44 10.37 9.86
N GLY A 35 -6.17 10.49 11.17
CA GLY A 35 -7.14 10.96 12.16
C GLY A 35 -8.32 9.99 12.36
N LEU A 36 -8.06 8.68 12.28
CA LEU A 36 -9.02 7.68 12.74
C LEU A 36 -9.12 7.68 14.26
N LYS A 37 -10.34 7.50 14.77
CA LYS A 37 -10.57 7.32 16.19
C LYS A 37 -10.17 5.90 16.62
N SER A 38 -9.90 5.73 17.91
CA SER A 38 -9.47 4.45 18.49
C SER A 38 -10.50 3.33 18.33
N ASP A 39 -11.79 3.66 18.25
CA ASP A 39 -12.91 2.72 18.07
C ASP A 39 -13.21 2.41 16.59
N GLU A 40 -12.45 3.00 15.67
CA GLU A 40 -12.67 2.86 14.22
C GLU A 40 -11.69 1.89 13.55
N LEU A 41 -10.65 1.44 14.26
CA LEU A 41 -9.63 0.52 13.77
C LEU A 41 -9.56 -0.72 14.66
N PHE A 42 -9.86 -1.88 14.06
CA PHE A 42 -9.69 -3.18 14.69
C PHE A 42 -8.37 -3.80 14.20
N ALA A 43 -7.32 -3.72 15.03
CA ALA A 43 -6.00 -4.23 14.67
C ALA A 43 -5.95 -5.77 14.63
N TYR A 44 -5.20 -6.29 13.66
CA TYR A 44 -4.86 -7.70 13.51
C TYR A 44 -3.33 -7.79 13.51
N GLY A 45 -2.74 -7.95 14.69
CA GLY A 45 -1.30 -7.77 14.87
C GLY A 45 -0.90 -6.29 14.80
N THR A 46 0.37 -6.03 14.46
CA THR A 46 0.97 -4.69 14.56
C THR A 46 0.75 -3.83 13.31
N TYR A 47 0.72 -4.45 12.12
CA TYR A 47 0.84 -3.73 10.84
C TYR A 47 -0.42 -3.78 9.97
N LYS A 48 -1.47 -4.49 10.39
CA LYS A 48 -2.74 -4.56 9.64
C LYS A 48 -3.95 -4.48 10.55
N GLY A 49 -5.07 -4.09 9.97
CA GLY A 49 -6.32 -3.87 10.70
C GLY A 49 -7.51 -3.76 9.76
N LYS A 50 -8.72 -3.84 10.34
CA LYS A 50 -9.97 -3.56 9.64
C LYS A 50 -10.54 -2.23 10.12
N LEU A 51 -11.17 -1.50 9.20
CA LEU A 51 -11.85 -0.25 9.51
C LEU A 51 -13.33 -0.47 9.76
N SER A 52 -13.87 0.15 10.80
CA SER A 52 -15.30 0.24 11.03
C SER A 52 -15.97 1.06 9.93
N LEU A 53 -17.14 0.63 9.47
CA LEU A 53 -17.95 1.41 8.52
C LEU A 53 -18.53 2.69 9.15
N SER A 54 -18.56 2.80 10.49
CA SER A 54 -18.97 4.02 11.19
C SER A 54 -18.16 5.26 10.81
N VAL A 55 -16.94 5.07 10.29
CA VAL A 55 -16.11 6.15 9.72
C VAL A 55 -16.83 6.89 8.59
N LEU A 56 -17.58 6.16 7.74
CA LEU A 56 -18.31 6.75 6.62
C LEU A 56 -19.45 7.65 7.11
N ASP A 57 -20.16 7.24 8.17
CA ASP A 57 -21.22 8.04 8.76
C ASP A 57 -20.69 9.31 9.40
N ARG A 58 -19.59 9.22 10.15
CA ARG A 58 -18.93 10.37 10.76
C ARG A 58 -18.42 11.37 9.72
N LEU A 59 -17.94 10.88 8.57
CA LEU A 59 -17.35 11.70 7.51
C LEU A 59 -18.34 12.11 6.42
N ARG A 60 -19.62 11.75 6.52
CA ARG A 60 -20.65 11.97 5.49
C ARG A 60 -20.77 13.40 4.98
N GLY A 61 -20.49 14.40 5.84
CA GLY A 61 -20.54 15.82 5.49
C GLY A 61 -19.24 16.40 4.92
N ARG A 62 -18.18 15.61 4.77
CA ARG A 62 -16.90 16.08 4.22
C ARG A 62 -16.89 16.05 2.70
N THR A 63 -16.18 17.00 2.11
CA THR A 63 -15.89 17.00 0.67
C THR A 63 -15.01 15.79 0.31
N ASN A 64 -15.38 15.09 -0.76
CA ASN A 64 -14.58 14.00 -1.29
C ASN A 64 -13.22 14.51 -1.80
N GLY A 65 -12.19 13.68 -1.62
CA GLY A 65 -10.89 13.92 -2.24
C GLY A 65 -10.90 13.61 -3.74
N HIS A 66 -9.75 13.82 -4.39
CA HIS A 66 -9.57 13.42 -5.78
C HIS A 66 -9.50 11.89 -5.92
N TYR A 67 -10.18 11.36 -6.93
CA TYR A 67 -10.17 9.94 -7.26
C TYR A 67 -9.38 9.70 -8.55
N VAL A 68 -8.27 8.98 -8.43
CA VAL A 68 -7.37 8.68 -9.55
C VAL A 68 -7.42 7.18 -9.84
N VAL A 69 -7.73 6.82 -11.09
CA VAL A 69 -7.77 5.43 -11.55
C VAL A 69 -6.53 5.13 -12.37
N VAL A 70 -5.78 4.10 -11.96
CA VAL A 70 -4.63 3.59 -12.72
C VAL A 70 -5.08 2.41 -13.59
N CYS A 71 -5.12 2.63 -14.89
CA CYS A 71 -5.42 1.61 -15.89
C CYS A 71 -4.14 1.07 -16.54
N GLY A 72 -4.26 -0.01 -17.30
CA GLY A 72 -3.20 -0.45 -18.20
C GLY A 72 -3.77 -0.89 -19.53
N ILE A 73 -2.89 -1.06 -20.51
CA ILE A 73 -3.21 -1.66 -21.81
C ILE A 73 -3.59 -3.14 -21.67
N ASN A 74 -3.96 -3.76 -22.78
CA ASN A 74 -4.17 -5.20 -22.86
C ASN A 74 -2.93 -5.96 -22.33
N PRO A 75 -3.11 -6.95 -21.43
CA PRO A 75 -1.99 -7.68 -20.87
C PRO A 75 -1.15 -8.38 -21.93
N THR A 76 0.16 -8.37 -21.73
CA THR A 76 1.17 -9.00 -22.54
C THR A 76 2.04 -9.92 -21.66
N PRO A 77 2.74 -10.91 -22.24
CA PRO A 77 3.64 -11.77 -21.47
C PRO A 77 4.79 -11.04 -20.76
N LEU A 78 5.12 -9.81 -21.18
CA LEU A 78 6.20 -9.01 -20.59
C LEU A 78 5.80 -8.36 -19.26
N GLY A 79 4.50 -8.24 -18.98
CA GLY A 79 3.96 -7.57 -17.80
C GLY A 79 4.02 -6.05 -17.87
N GLU A 80 3.00 -5.39 -17.34
CA GLU A 80 2.81 -3.94 -17.49
C GLU A 80 3.12 -3.14 -16.23
N GLY A 81 3.36 -3.81 -15.09
CA GLY A 81 3.70 -3.13 -13.84
C GLY A 81 2.58 -2.27 -13.23
N LYS A 82 1.31 -2.55 -13.54
CA LYS A 82 0.16 -1.71 -13.11
C LYS A 82 0.14 -1.43 -11.60
N SER A 83 0.23 -2.47 -10.77
CA SER A 83 0.21 -2.32 -9.30
C SER A 83 1.44 -1.58 -8.79
N THR A 84 2.61 -1.85 -9.37
CA THR A 84 3.87 -1.14 -9.08
C THR A 84 3.70 0.36 -9.33
N THR A 85 3.15 0.73 -10.49
CA THR A 85 2.85 2.13 -10.84
C THR A 85 1.84 2.77 -9.88
N THR A 86 0.79 2.05 -9.48
CA THR A 86 -0.20 2.56 -8.53
C THR A 86 0.41 2.90 -7.16
N VAL A 87 1.24 2.00 -6.63
CA VAL A 87 1.94 2.23 -5.35
C VAL A 87 2.98 3.34 -5.50
N GLY A 88 3.78 3.32 -6.57
CA GLY A 88 4.80 4.33 -6.85
C GLY A 88 4.22 5.74 -7.01
N LEU A 89 3.07 5.88 -7.68
CA LEU A 89 2.36 7.16 -7.77
C LEU A 89 1.95 7.69 -6.41
N SER A 90 1.45 6.81 -5.53
CA SER A 90 1.03 7.20 -4.19
C SER A 90 2.24 7.55 -3.31
N GLN A 91 3.36 6.84 -3.44
CA GLN A 91 4.62 7.19 -2.81
C GLN A 91 5.13 8.56 -3.31
N ALA A 92 5.08 8.84 -4.61
CA ALA A 92 5.45 10.15 -5.16
C ALA A 92 4.59 11.28 -4.57
N LEU A 93 3.26 11.12 -4.58
CA LEU A 93 2.33 12.11 -4.04
C LEU A 93 2.51 12.32 -2.53
N GLY A 94 2.57 11.23 -1.75
CA GLY A 94 2.64 11.29 -0.30
C GLY A 94 4.04 11.63 0.22
N ALA A 95 5.03 10.84 -0.19
CA ALA A 95 6.38 10.92 0.34
C ALA A 95 7.15 12.12 -0.24
N HIS A 96 6.99 12.43 -1.53
CA HIS A 96 7.80 13.48 -2.17
C HIS A 96 7.07 14.82 -2.32
N LEU A 97 5.74 14.82 -2.42
CA LEU A 97 4.94 16.03 -2.61
C LEU A 97 4.08 16.41 -1.39
N GLY A 98 4.17 15.65 -0.29
CA GLY A 98 3.49 15.95 0.98
C GLY A 98 1.96 15.87 0.94
N GLN A 99 1.39 15.19 -0.06
CA GLN A 99 -0.06 15.06 -0.22
C GLN A 99 -0.62 13.94 0.67
N LYS A 100 -1.84 14.10 1.18
CA LYS A 100 -2.56 13.00 1.82
C LYS A 100 -3.14 12.07 0.75
N VAL A 101 -2.63 10.84 0.68
CA VAL A 101 -2.98 9.87 -0.36
C VAL A 101 -3.13 8.47 0.24
N ILE A 102 -4.07 7.69 -0.29
CA ILE A 102 -4.29 6.29 0.05
C ILE A 102 -4.34 5.49 -1.24
N THR A 103 -3.62 4.37 -1.27
CA THR A 103 -3.69 3.40 -2.36
C THR A 103 -4.73 2.32 -2.05
N CYS A 104 -5.63 2.07 -2.99
CA CYS A 104 -6.60 0.98 -2.91
C CYS A 104 -6.26 -0.08 -3.96
N ILE A 105 -5.99 -1.32 -3.53
CA ILE A 105 -5.68 -2.45 -4.40
C ILE A 105 -6.49 -3.68 -3.99
N ARG A 106 -6.56 -4.67 -4.88
CA ARG A 106 -7.24 -5.94 -4.61
C ARG A 106 -6.32 -6.87 -3.81
N GLN A 107 -6.90 -7.61 -2.86
CA GLN A 107 -6.24 -8.74 -2.23
C GLN A 107 -5.97 -9.83 -3.30
N PRO A 108 -4.75 -10.37 -3.38
CA PRO A 108 -4.45 -11.47 -4.30
C PRO A 108 -5.15 -12.76 -3.86
N SER A 109 -5.40 -13.66 -4.82
CA SER A 109 -5.83 -15.03 -4.51
C SER A 109 -4.66 -15.82 -3.92
N MET A 110 -4.92 -16.69 -2.94
CA MET A 110 -3.91 -17.59 -2.38
C MET A 110 -3.49 -18.71 -3.33
N GLY A 111 -4.34 -19.11 -4.28
CA GLY A 111 -4.07 -20.24 -5.18
C GLY A 111 -2.76 -20.09 -5.99
N PRO A 112 -2.53 -18.95 -6.66
CA PRO A 112 -1.30 -18.68 -7.41
C PRO A 112 0.00 -18.79 -6.59
N THR A 113 -0.05 -18.54 -5.28
CA THR A 113 1.11 -18.59 -4.37
C THR A 113 1.71 -20.00 -4.28
N PHE A 114 0.90 -21.05 -4.44
CA PHE A 114 1.35 -22.44 -4.47
C PHE A 114 1.75 -22.94 -5.87
N GLY A 115 1.67 -22.05 -6.87
CA GLY A 115 2.02 -22.33 -8.25
C GLY A 115 3.20 -21.49 -8.73
N ILE A 116 3.03 -20.84 -9.88
CA ILE A 116 4.12 -20.14 -10.58
C ILE A 116 4.31 -18.69 -10.06
N LYS A 117 3.34 -18.12 -9.33
CA LYS A 117 3.31 -16.67 -9.07
C LYS A 117 3.35 -16.32 -7.59
N GLY A 118 4.49 -15.78 -7.16
CA GLY A 118 4.58 -15.03 -5.89
C GLY A 118 3.71 -13.77 -5.94
N GLY A 119 2.94 -13.53 -4.89
CA GLY A 119 1.91 -12.50 -4.83
C GLY A 119 2.41 -11.17 -4.28
N ALA A 120 3.28 -10.46 -5.01
CA ALA A 120 3.65 -9.10 -4.61
C ALA A 120 2.51 -8.11 -4.90
N ALA A 121 2.15 -7.32 -3.90
CA ALA A 121 1.28 -6.16 -4.04
C ALA A 121 2.09 -4.95 -4.55
N GLY A 122 2.57 -5.03 -5.80
CA GLY A 122 3.54 -4.09 -6.38
C GLY A 122 4.80 -4.81 -6.84
N GLY A 123 5.96 -4.14 -6.81
CA GLY A 123 7.27 -4.74 -7.09
C GLY A 123 8.42 -3.75 -6.89
N GLY A 124 9.62 -4.26 -6.63
CA GLY A 124 10.79 -3.48 -6.27
C GLY A 124 10.54 -2.59 -5.05
N TYR A 125 10.96 -1.32 -5.13
CA TYR A 125 10.77 -0.33 -4.07
C TYR A 125 9.33 0.23 -3.98
N SER A 126 8.43 -0.18 -4.88
CA SER A 126 7.04 0.26 -4.92
C SER A 126 6.09 -0.91 -4.67
N GLN A 127 5.94 -1.24 -3.39
CA GLN A 127 5.16 -2.37 -2.92
C GLN A 127 4.40 -2.06 -1.62
N CYS A 128 3.31 -2.79 -1.37
CA CYS A 128 2.65 -2.84 -0.07
C CYS A 128 3.31 -3.89 0.83
N ALA A 129 3.39 -3.60 2.13
CA ALA A 129 3.95 -4.48 3.15
C ALA A 129 3.01 -4.50 4.37
N PRO A 130 3.00 -5.56 5.19
CA PRO A 130 3.82 -6.79 5.08
C PRO A 130 3.41 -7.67 3.88
N MET A 131 4.39 -8.24 3.18
CA MET A 131 4.15 -9.00 1.94
C MET A 131 3.69 -10.44 2.18
N GLU A 132 4.13 -11.05 3.29
CA GLU A 132 3.86 -12.46 3.63
C GLU A 132 2.46 -12.69 4.22
N GLU A 133 1.67 -11.63 4.41
CA GLU A 133 0.52 -11.54 5.32
C GLU A 133 -0.84 -11.22 4.65
#